data_AF-A0A952E7H0-F1
#
_entry.id   AF-A0A952E7H0-F1
#
_cell.length_a   1.000
_cell.length_b   1.000
_cell.length_c   1.000
_cell.angle_alpha   90.00
_cell.angle_beta   90.00
_cell.angle_gamma   90.00
#
_symmetry.space_group_name_H-M   'P 1'
#
loop_
_entity.id
_entity.type
_entity.pdbx_description
1 polymer ?
#
loop_
_entity_poly.entity_id
_entity_poly.type
_entity_poly.pdbx_seq_one_letter_code
_entity_poly.pdbx_strand_id
1 'polypeptide(L)'
;MCKKLIYWASFVLVLSLVGTSTAQNIDPSLVGWWTFDEGSGTVAKDTSGKSVDGTFFGEPTWGQEGDHRGVLLFDGTDDYVFIDGLFQVPVYTIAFWFRVDNGSGQRDIFSAYAVGVARLCHNCPTEQLFSLLSQQNYKSCWL
;
A
#
# COMPACT_ATOMS: atom_id res chain seq x y z
N MET A 1 48.68 -3.71 31.57
CA MET A 1 47.55 -2.83 31.16
C MET A 1 46.69 -3.40 30.03
N CYS A 2 46.94 -4.62 29.52
CA CYS A 2 46.23 -5.17 28.35
C CYS A 2 44.85 -5.79 28.63
N LYS A 3 44.52 -6.13 29.89
CA LYS A 3 43.24 -6.78 30.23
C LYS A 3 42.03 -5.83 30.08
N LYS A 4 42.19 -4.55 30.44
CA LYS A 4 41.13 -3.52 30.27
C LYS A 4 40.79 -3.27 28.80
N LEU A 5 41.79 -3.28 27.91
CA LEU A 5 41.59 -3.06 26.48
C LEU A 5 40.83 -4.23 25.82
N ILE A 6 41.07 -5.46 26.28
CA ILE A 6 40.36 -6.66 25.81
C ILE A 6 38.89 -6.63 26.20
N TYR A 7 38.56 -6.25 27.45
CA TYR A 7 37.15 -6.17 27.87
C TYR A 7 36.36 -5.09 27.11
N TRP A 8 36.98 -3.95 26.83
CA TRP A 8 36.36 -2.87 26.06
C TRP A 8 36.14 -3.27 24.60
N ALA A 9 37.10 -3.94 23.97
CA ALA A 9 36.95 -4.45 22.61
C ALA A 9 35.86 -5.52 22.51
N SER A 10 35.77 -6.43 23.49
CA SER A 10 34.69 -7.42 23.58
C SER A 10 33.33 -6.78 23.83
N PHE A 11 33.24 -5.74 24.66
CA PHE A 11 31.97 -5.03 24.91
C PHE A 11 31.44 -4.33 23.67
N VAL A 12 32.32 -3.69 22.88
CA VAL A 12 31.95 -3.06 21.60
C VAL A 12 31.56 -4.10 20.54
N LEU A 13 32.26 -5.24 20.48
CA LEU A 13 31.96 -6.33 19.54
C LEU A 13 30.62 -7.03 19.85
N VAL A 14 30.27 -7.16 21.13
CA VAL A 14 28.98 -7.73 21.56
C VAL A 14 27.84 -6.73 21.36
N LEU A 15 28.10 -5.43 21.50
CA LEU A 15 27.10 -4.38 21.26
C LEU A 15 26.79 -4.18 19.76
N SER A 16 27.75 -4.44 18.87
CA SER A 16 27.53 -4.38 17.42
C SER A 16 26.88 -5.63 16.82
N LEU A 17 26.76 -6.72 17.58
CA LEU A 17 26.14 -7.98 17.17
C LEU A 17 24.69 -8.12 17.68
N VAL A 18 24.03 -7.02 18.00
CA VAL A 18 22.57 -6.99 18.22
C VAL A 18 21.93 -6.47 16.94
N GLY A 19 22.09 -7.23 15.85
CA GLY A 19 21.25 -7.10 14.67
C GLY A 19 19.90 -7.70 15.02
N THR A 20 18.97 -6.89 15.54
CA THR A 20 17.59 -7.31 15.75
C THR A 20 16.95 -7.52 14.38
N SER A 21 16.98 -8.76 13.88
CA SER A 21 16.06 -9.18 12.84
C SER A 21 14.69 -9.34 13.47
N THR A 22 13.85 -8.31 13.38
CA THR A 22 12.41 -8.50 13.53
C THR A 22 11.98 -9.31 12.32
N ALA A 23 12.00 -10.64 12.46
CA ALA A 23 11.33 -11.52 11.50
C ALA A 23 9.84 -11.23 11.64
N GLN A 24 9.37 -10.23 10.91
CA GLN A 24 7.97 -9.90 10.82
C GLN A 24 7.32 -11.12 10.17
N ASN A 25 6.44 -11.80 10.90
CA ASN A 25 5.73 -12.98 10.41
C ASN A 25 4.67 -12.50 9.41
N ILE A 26 5.14 -12.10 8.23
CA ILE A 26 4.30 -11.68 7.11
C ILE A 26 3.83 -12.94 6.42
N ASP A 27 2.52 -13.02 6.17
CA ASP A 27 1.94 -14.10 5.41
C ASP A 27 2.62 -14.20 4.03
N PRO A 28 3.18 -15.36 3.64
CA PRO A 28 3.82 -15.52 2.34
C PRO A 28 2.92 -15.22 1.14
N SER A 29 1.60 -15.29 1.32
CA SER A 29 0.57 -14.97 0.32
C SER A 29 0.25 -13.48 0.23
N LEU A 30 0.78 -12.65 1.12
CA LEU A 30 0.65 -11.20 1.05
C LEU A 30 1.40 -10.66 -0.17
N VAL A 31 0.69 -9.91 -1.01
CA VAL A 31 1.22 -9.35 -2.26
C VAL A 31 1.81 -7.96 -2.05
N GLY A 32 1.27 -7.18 -1.13
CA GLY A 32 1.76 -5.84 -0.81
C GLY A 32 1.11 -5.30 0.45
N TRP A 33 1.84 -4.45 1.18
CA TRP A 33 1.34 -3.77 2.36
C TRP A 33 1.99 -2.41 2.55
N TRP A 34 1.19 -1.35 2.50
CA TRP A 34 1.62 0.03 2.68
C TRP A 34 1.03 0.56 3.98
N THR A 35 1.91 0.90 4.94
CA THR A 35 1.49 1.44 6.25
C THR A 35 1.42 2.95 6.29
N PHE A 36 2.09 3.60 5.32
CA PHE A 36 2.21 5.05 5.19
C PHE A 36 2.94 5.73 6.36
N ASP A 37 3.83 5.02 7.05
CA ASP A 37 4.59 5.54 8.21
C ASP A 37 5.86 6.34 7.82
N GLU A 38 6.16 6.50 6.54
CA GLU A 38 7.37 7.16 6.04
C GLU A 38 7.37 8.67 6.25
N GLY A 39 6.19 9.29 6.17
CA GLY A 39 5.96 10.71 6.49
C GLY A 39 6.62 11.72 5.55
N SER A 40 7.29 11.29 4.48
CA SER A 40 7.92 12.17 3.49
C SER A 40 8.23 11.47 2.17
N GLY A 41 8.47 12.25 1.12
CA GLY A 41 8.78 11.75 -0.22
C GLY A 41 7.54 11.48 -1.08
N THR A 42 7.74 10.86 -2.23
CA THR A 42 6.71 10.59 -3.25
C THR A 42 6.44 9.10 -3.47
N VAL A 43 6.88 8.28 -2.53
CA VAL A 43 6.82 6.82 -2.61
C VAL A 43 6.29 6.27 -1.28
N ALA A 44 5.22 5.47 -1.35
CA ALA A 44 4.79 4.63 -0.25
C ALA A 44 5.54 3.29 -0.33
N LYS A 45 6.26 2.92 0.72
CA LYS A 45 7.07 1.70 0.72
C LYS A 45 6.23 0.47 1.01
N ASP A 46 6.52 -0.58 0.27
CA ASP A 46 5.97 -1.89 0.54
C ASP A 46 6.68 -2.55 1.73
N THR A 47 5.94 -2.73 2.82
CA THR A 47 6.39 -3.39 4.05
C THR A 47 6.22 -4.92 3.97
N SER A 48 5.57 -5.45 2.94
CA SER A 48 5.41 -6.91 2.77
C SER A 48 6.71 -7.64 2.40
N GLY A 49 7.73 -6.89 1.96
CA GLY A 49 9.00 -7.45 1.50
C GLY A 49 8.97 -7.97 0.05
N LYS A 50 7.95 -7.60 -0.73
CA LYS A 50 7.83 -7.95 -2.15
C LYS A 50 8.35 -6.85 -3.08
N SER A 51 8.75 -5.71 -2.52
CA SER A 51 9.28 -4.54 -3.24
C SER A 51 8.27 -3.96 -4.22
N VAL A 52 6.99 -4.02 -3.89
CA VAL A 52 5.90 -3.47 -4.71
C VAL A 52 5.58 -2.04 -4.23
N ASP A 53 6.54 -1.13 -4.37
CA ASP A 53 6.39 0.25 -3.89
C ASP A 53 5.28 1.01 -4.65
N GLY A 54 4.55 1.87 -3.94
CA GLY A 54 3.55 2.77 -4.52
C GLY A 54 4.15 4.12 -4.89
N THR A 55 3.85 4.64 -6.07
CA THR A 55 4.32 5.94 -6.57
C THR A 55 3.18 6.95 -6.57
N PHE A 56 3.44 8.18 -6.12
CA PHE A 56 2.42 9.22 -6.02
C PHE A 56 2.20 9.96 -7.35
N PHE A 57 0.95 10.29 -7.63
CA PHE A 57 0.49 11.16 -8.70
C PHE A 57 -0.53 12.15 -8.14
N GLY A 58 -0.57 13.38 -8.65
CA GLY A 58 -1.42 14.47 -8.15
C GLY A 58 -0.83 15.28 -6.98
N GLU A 59 0.25 14.77 -6.37
CA GLU A 59 0.88 15.32 -5.15
C GLU A 59 0.11 15.09 -3.82
N PRO A 60 -0.35 13.85 -3.53
CA PRO A 60 -0.92 13.52 -2.23
C PRO A 60 0.09 13.79 -1.12
N THR A 61 -0.41 14.22 0.03
CA THR A 61 0.43 14.68 1.15
C THR A 61 0.40 13.71 2.32
N TRP A 62 1.50 13.65 3.05
CA TRP A 62 1.60 12.85 4.27
C TRP A 62 0.86 13.54 5.42
N GLY A 63 0.12 12.74 6.20
CA GLY A 63 -0.57 13.19 7.40
C GLY A 63 -0.36 12.23 8.58
N GLN A 64 -0.93 12.60 9.72
CA GLN A 64 -0.98 11.77 10.92
C GLN A 64 -2.38 11.84 11.53
N GLU A 65 -2.88 10.73 12.06
CA GLU A 65 -4.23 10.66 12.61
C GLU A 65 -4.31 9.87 13.92
N GLY A 66 -4.54 10.58 15.03
CA GLY A 66 -4.62 9.98 16.36
C GLY A 66 -3.32 9.30 16.80
N ASP A 67 -3.44 8.24 17.59
CA ASP A 67 -2.31 7.41 18.06
C ASP A 67 -1.88 6.34 17.04
N HIS A 68 -2.47 6.35 15.84
CA HIS A 68 -2.21 5.38 14.80
C HIS A 68 -1.51 6.04 13.61
N ARG A 69 -0.50 5.31 13.13
CA ARG A 69 0.19 5.28 11.83
C ARG A 69 -0.08 6.39 10.82
N GLY A 70 0.97 6.75 10.08
CA GLY A 70 0.88 7.79 9.06
C GLY A 70 -0.23 7.50 8.04
N VAL A 71 -0.74 8.58 7.45
CA VAL A 71 -1.84 8.53 6.48
C VAL A 71 -1.46 9.31 5.23
N LEU A 72 -2.16 9.04 4.13
CA LEU A 72 -2.13 9.90 2.95
C LEU A 72 -3.39 10.73 2.87
N LEU A 73 -3.20 12.01 2.61
CA LEU A 73 -4.25 13.00 2.39
C LEU A 73 -4.35 13.25 0.89
N PHE A 74 -5.56 13.08 0.37
CA PHE A 74 -5.91 13.26 -1.02
C PHE A 74 -6.75 14.52 -1.16
N ASP A 75 -6.41 15.41 -2.09
CA ASP A 75 -7.09 16.69 -2.33
C ASP A 75 -8.47 16.51 -3.00
N GLY A 76 -8.69 15.35 -3.62
CA GLY A 76 -9.93 14.98 -4.31
C GLY A 76 -10.03 15.45 -5.76
N THR A 77 -8.95 15.92 -6.37
CA THR A 77 -8.84 16.37 -7.77
C THR A 77 -8.26 15.28 -8.67
N ASP A 78 -6.99 14.95 -8.50
CA ASP A 78 -6.25 14.00 -9.34
C ASP A 78 -5.21 13.16 -8.57
N ASP A 79 -5.29 13.16 -7.23
CA ASP A 79 -4.42 12.38 -6.36
C ASP A 79 -4.69 10.87 -6.45
N TYR A 80 -3.63 10.09 -6.65
CA TYR A 80 -3.66 8.64 -6.49
C TYR A 80 -2.26 8.05 -6.21
N VAL A 81 -2.26 6.86 -5.63
CA VAL A 81 -1.06 6.03 -5.50
C VAL A 81 -1.10 4.94 -6.57
N PHE A 82 -0.13 4.97 -7.48
CA PHE A 82 0.03 3.94 -8.48
C PHE A 82 0.94 2.83 -7.98
N ILE A 83 0.48 1.59 -8.09
CA ILE A 83 1.23 0.42 -7.65
C ILE A 83 1.45 -0.46 -8.88
N ASP A 84 2.71 -0.53 -9.32
CA ASP A 84 3.11 -1.43 -10.41
C ASP A 84 3.40 -2.82 -9.84
N GLY A 85 2.34 -3.55 -9.55
CA GLY A 85 2.39 -4.91 -9.04
C GLY A 85 1.79 -5.88 -10.06
N LEU A 86 2.40 -7.06 -10.21
CA LEU A 86 1.74 -8.18 -10.89
C LEU A 86 0.59 -8.69 -10.01
N PHE A 87 -0.52 -7.94 -9.96
CA PHE A 87 -1.81 -8.38 -9.42
C PHE A 87 -2.49 -9.39 -10.37
N GLN A 88 -1.71 -10.22 -11.07
CA GLN A 88 -2.19 -11.31 -11.92
C GLN A 88 -2.56 -12.53 -11.06
N VAL A 89 -3.35 -12.28 -10.01
CA VAL A 89 -3.86 -13.29 -9.10
C VAL A 89 -5.34 -13.52 -9.42
N PRO A 90 -5.76 -14.76 -9.75
CA PRO A 90 -7.13 -15.05 -10.17
C PRO A 90 -8.15 -14.81 -9.05
N VAL A 91 -7.70 -14.83 -7.79
CA VAL A 91 -8.49 -14.53 -6.59
C VAL A 91 -7.61 -13.74 -5.65
N TYR A 92 -8.14 -12.64 -5.10
CA TYR A 92 -7.41 -11.79 -4.16
C TYR A 92 -8.35 -11.08 -3.19
N THR A 93 -7.79 -10.64 -2.07
CA THR A 93 -8.47 -9.83 -1.06
C THR A 93 -7.70 -8.53 -0.89
N ILE A 94 -8.43 -7.42 -0.79
CA ILE A 94 -7.87 -6.11 -0.49
C ILE A 94 -8.57 -5.58 0.76
N ALA A 95 -7.78 -5.04 1.68
CA ALA A 95 -8.28 -4.35 2.85
C ALA A 95 -7.47 -3.08 3.06
N PHE A 96 -8.15 -1.96 3.32
CA PHE A 96 -7.53 -0.68 3.65
C PHE A 96 -8.48 0.16 4.48
N TRP A 97 -7.91 1.13 5.20
CA TRP A 97 -8.66 2.16 5.92
C TRP A 97 -8.76 3.40 5.05
N PHE A 98 -9.91 4.05 5.08
CA PHE A 98 -10.11 5.33 4.43
C PHE A 98 -11.09 6.19 5.24
N ARG A 99 -10.96 7.51 5.12
CA ARG A 99 -11.92 8.48 5.63
C ARG A 99 -12.24 9.47 4.52
N VAL A 100 -13.48 9.92 4.48
CA VAL A 100 -13.93 11.00 3.60
C VAL A 100 -14.32 12.17 4.46
N ASP A 101 -13.54 13.25 4.38
CA ASP A 101 -13.76 14.44 5.21
C ASP A 101 -14.82 15.38 4.62
N ASN A 102 -14.89 15.50 3.29
CA ASN A 102 -15.98 16.21 2.61
C ASN A 102 -16.00 15.98 1.09
N GLY A 103 -17.06 16.47 0.45
CA GLY A 103 -17.14 16.63 -1.01
C GLY A 103 -18.34 15.91 -1.64
N SER A 104 -18.63 16.29 -2.89
CA SER A 104 -19.70 15.72 -3.71
C SER A 104 -19.14 15.20 -5.03
N GLY A 105 -19.82 14.22 -5.63
CA GLY A 105 -19.42 13.61 -6.90
C GLY A 105 -19.00 12.14 -6.77
N GLN A 106 -18.74 11.52 -7.91
CA GLN A 106 -18.24 10.14 -7.98
C GLN A 106 -16.77 10.11 -7.57
N ARG A 107 -16.38 9.10 -6.79
CA ARG A 107 -14.99 8.87 -6.39
C ARG A 107 -14.67 7.39 -6.52
N ASP A 108 -13.52 7.11 -7.14
CA ASP A 108 -12.97 5.76 -7.19
C ASP A 108 -12.06 5.59 -5.97
N ILE A 109 -12.40 4.65 -5.09
CA ILE A 109 -11.61 4.36 -3.88
C ILE A 109 -10.48 3.38 -4.20
N PHE A 110 -10.71 2.50 -5.17
CA PHE A 110 -9.73 1.54 -5.66
C PHE A 110 -10.02 1.23 -7.13
N SER A 111 -8.95 1.11 -7.92
CA SER A 111 -9.03 0.70 -9.33
C SER A 111 -7.93 -0.32 -9.62
N ALA A 112 -8.33 -1.44 -10.22
CA ALA A 112 -7.42 -2.43 -10.76
C ALA A 112 -7.70 -2.58 -12.26
N TYR A 113 -6.65 -2.54 -13.08
CA TYR A 113 -6.75 -2.80 -14.51
C TYR A 113 -5.61 -3.71 -14.97
N ALA A 114 -5.92 -4.63 -15.86
CA ALA A 114 -4.90 -5.41 -16.56
C ALA A 114 -4.48 -4.68 -17.84
N VAL A 115 -3.19 -4.63 -18.12
CA VAL A 115 -2.70 -4.08 -19.40
C VAL A 115 -3.18 -5.01 -20.52
N GLY A 116 -3.91 -4.49 -21.50
CA GLY A 116 -4.40 -5.26 -22.65
C GLY A 116 -5.86 -5.73 -22.58
N VAL A 117 -6.60 -5.44 -21.50
CA VAL A 117 -8.07 -5.47 -21.58
C VAL A 117 -8.56 -4.14 -22.15
N ALA A 118 -9.17 -4.19 -23.35
CA ALA A 118 -9.82 -3.03 -23.93
C ALA A 118 -10.86 -2.50 -22.95
N ARG A 119 -10.93 -1.18 -22.78
CA ARG A 119 -12.06 -0.50 -22.13
C ARG A 119 -13.35 -1.04 -22.75
N LEU A 120 -14.09 -1.85 -22.01
CA LEU A 120 -15.53 -1.93 -22.14
C LEU A 120 -16.02 -0.70 -21.35
N CYS A 121 -15.94 0.53 -21.88
CA CYS A 121 -16.85 0.98 -22.92
C CYS A 121 -16.22 2.09 -23.78
N HIS A 122 -16.39 1.97 -25.10
CA HIS A 122 -16.35 3.08 -26.05
C HIS A 122 -17.83 3.45 -26.29
N ASN A 123 -18.27 4.62 -25.82
CA ASN A 123 -19.67 5.11 -25.80
C ASN A 123 -20.67 4.44 -24.83
N CYS A 124 -20.44 4.49 -23.50
CA CYS A 124 -21.57 4.32 -22.56
C CYS A 124 -22.25 5.70 -22.35
N PRO A 125 -23.57 5.85 -22.57
CA PRO A 125 -24.28 7.08 -22.23
C PRO A 125 -24.16 7.34 -20.73
N THR A 126 -24.18 8.62 -20.37
CA THR A 126 -24.28 9.13 -19.01
C THR A 126 -25.24 8.29 -18.16
N GLU A 127 -24.76 7.97 -16.97
CA GLU A 127 -25.39 7.19 -15.89
C GLU A 127 -25.06 5.70 -15.88
N GLN A 128 -24.34 5.33 -14.82
CA GLN A 128 -23.92 4.00 -14.41
C GLN A 128 -22.68 3.47 -15.13
N LEU A 129 -21.56 3.44 -14.41
CA LEU A 129 -20.65 2.29 -14.40
C LEU A 129 -19.91 2.29 -13.05
N PHE A 130 -20.52 1.55 -12.13
CA PHE A 130 -19.94 1.10 -10.87
C PHE A 130 -18.67 0.30 -11.18
N SER A 131 -17.59 0.55 -10.45
CA SER A 131 -16.45 -0.35 -10.38
C SER A 131 -16.91 -1.69 -9.83
N LEU A 132 -16.99 -2.71 -10.68
CA LEU A 132 -17.01 -4.14 -10.33
C LEU A 132 -17.13 -4.95 -11.62
N LEU A 133 -15.99 -5.23 -12.27
CA LEU A 133 -15.85 -6.42 -13.09
C LEU A 133 -14.52 -7.08 -12.75
N SER A 134 -14.49 -7.70 -11.56
CA SER A 134 -13.82 -8.98 -11.43
C SER A 134 -14.43 -9.91 -12.47
N GLN A 135 -13.65 -10.30 -13.47
CA GLN A 135 -13.99 -11.45 -14.29
C GLN A 135 -14.19 -12.63 -13.34
N GLN A 136 -15.42 -13.10 -13.19
CA GLN A 136 -15.76 -14.49 -13.47
C GLN A 136 -17.27 -14.66 -13.38
N ASN A 137 -17.77 -15.58 -14.20
CA ASN A 137 -19.12 -16.17 -14.17
C ASN A 137 -19.51 -16.75 -12.81
N TYR A 138 -19.66 -15.95 -11.76
CA TYR A 138 -20.27 -16.40 -10.52
C TYR A 138 -21.24 -15.34 -10.02
N LYS A 139 -22.51 -15.53 -10.42
CA LYS A 139 -23.64 -15.08 -9.64
C LYS A 139 -23.45 -15.58 -8.20
N SER A 140 -23.41 -14.68 -7.23
CA SER A 140 -24.00 -14.91 -5.91
C SER A 140 -24.22 -13.57 -5.25
N CYS A 141 -25.48 -13.33 -4.92
CA CYS A 141 -25.98 -12.24 -4.12
C CYS A 141 -25.97 -12.66 -2.63
N TRP A 142 -26.21 -11.68 -1.76
CA TRP A 142 -26.54 -11.74 -0.31
C TRP A 142 -25.33 -11.74 0.66
N LEU A 143 -25.30 -10.93 1.73
CA LEU A 143 -26.32 -10.10 2.41
C LEU A 143 -25.77 -8.68 2.66
#